data_AF-A0A6C0DXE3-F1
#
_entry.id   AF-A0A6C0DXE3-F1
#
_cell.length_a   1.000
_cell.length_b   1.000
_cell.length_c   1.000
_cell.angle_alpha   90.00
_cell.angle_beta   90.00
_cell.angle_gamma   90.00
#
_symmetry.space_group_name_H-M   'P 1'
#
loop_
_entity.id
_entity.type
_entity.pdbx_description
1 polymer ?
#
loop_
_entity_poly.entity_id
_entity_poly.type
_entity_poly.pdbx_seq_one_letter_code
_entity_poly.pdbx_strand_id
1 'polypeptide(L)'
;MPDIITDNENERGAEAMQQIASLIRSRALARNTQALPITIRSQDLLIERNELTTQLAKLQSELITVNASKMALEAEIITIRQRMDTASQRVAQGRTLATREQVQGDIGDTHRSARRAYDTHRTAYPNDTDTINQLYSRYIDIGSAIHANSQERVIPLVDESNRVMRTLLKAEELLFDLTSRQTTLRREIAELEARLEDLNRQSNVLNQARGSKKRRQKKGTKVKRGGAWTLKYKRSINCMRPKGFSQKQYCKYGRKSKTSKKI
;
A
#
# COMPACT_ATOMS: atom_id res chain seq x y z
N MET A 1 -75.27 -38.47 -46.73
CA MET A 1 -74.36 -37.32 -46.93
C MET A 1 -73.36 -37.34 -45.79
N PRO A 2 -72.06 -37.58 -46.05
CA PRO A 2 -71.06 -37.66 -45.00
C PRO A 2 -70.53 -36.27 -44.64
N ASP A 3 -70.28 -36.08 -43.34
CA ASP A 3 -69.80 -34.86 -42.70
C ASP A 3 -68.38 -34.48 -43.17
N ILE A 4 -68.23 -33.29 -43.76
CA ILE A 4 -66.97 -32.74 -44.31
C ILE A 4 -66.37 -31.66 -43.37
N ILE A 5 -66.81 -31.57 -42.11
CA ILE A 5 -66.52 -30.38 -41.27
C ILE A 5 -65.33 -30.56 -40.29
N THR A 6 -64.75 -31.75 -40.14
CA THR A 6 -63.82 -32.02 -39.01
C THR A 6 -62.32 -31.80 -39.26
N ASP A 7 -61.85 -31.61 -40.50
CA ASP A 7 -60.38 -31.58 -40.75
C ASP A 7 -59.73 -30.21 -40.52
N ASN A 8 -60.51 -29.12 -40.61
CA ASN A 8 -60.00 -27.74 -40.58
C ASN A 8 -59.75 -27.19 -39.15
N GLU A 9 -60.16 -27.93 -38.11
CA GLU A 9 -59.85 -27.57 -36.71
C GLU A 9 -58.55 -28.19 -36.22
N ASN A 10 -58.16 -29.34 -36.77
CA ASN A 10 -56.91 -30.02 -36.41
C ASN A 10 -55.66 -29.29 -36.95
N GLU A 11 -55.73 -28.71 -38.15
CA GLU A 11 -54.61 -27.95 -38.72
C GLU A 11 -54.36 -26.63 -37.97
N ARG A 12 -55.43 -25.90 -37.61
CA ARG A 12 -55.31 -24.68 -36.78
C ARG A 12 -54.75 -24.96 -35.38
N GLY A 13 -55.07 -26.11 -34.80
CA GLY A 13 -54.48 -26.57 -33.54
C GLY A 13 -52.98 -26.87 -33.66
N ALA A 14 -52.55 -27.49 -34.77
CA ALA A 14 -51.16 -27.83 -35.02
C ALA A 14 -50.29 -26.57 -35.25
N GLU A 15 -50.78 -25.59 -36.01
CA GLU A 15 -50.09 -24.31 -36.22
C GLU A 15 -49.95 -23.51 -34.92
N ALA A 16 -51.01 -23.44 -34.11
CA ALA A 16 -50.96 -22.76 -32.81
C ALA A 16 -49.93 -23.41 -31.87
N MET A 17 -49.85 -24.74 -31.85
CA MET A 17 -48.86 -25.48 -31.07
C MET A 17 -47.43 -25.26 -31.56
N GLN A 18 -47.22 -25.15 -32.88
CA GLN A 18 -45.91 -24.82 -33.46
C GLN A 18 -45.47 -23.38 -33.13
N GLN A 19 -46.38 -22.41 -33.17
CA GLN A 19 -46.10 -21.03 -32.77
C GLN A 19 -45.78 -20.91 -31.27
N ILE A 20 -46.52 -21.64 -30.41
CA ILE A 20 -46.22 -21.71 -28.97
C ILE A 20 -44.85 -22.36 -28.73
N ALA A 21 -44.52 -23.44 -29.44
CA ALA A 21 -43.22 -24.11 -29.33
C ALA A 21 -42.05 -23.24 -29.83
N SER A 22 -42.25 -22.39 -30.84
CA SER A 22 -41.22 -21.45 -31.32
C SER A 22 -41.00 -20.29 -30.33
N LEU A 23 -42.07 -19.79 -29.71
CA LEU A 23 -41.99 -18.77 -28.65
C LEU A 23 -41.33 -19.29 -27.38
N ILE A 24 -41.53 -20.57 -27.03
CA ILE A 24 -40.86 -21.21 -25.90
C ILE A 24 -39.36 -21.37 -26.21
N ARG A 25 -38.99 -21.81 -27.42
CA ARG A 25 -37.58 -21.96 -27.83
C ARG A 25 -36.84 -20.63 -27.89
N SER A 26 -37.44 -19.58 -28.45
CA SER A 26 -36.86 -18.24 -28.48
C SER A 26 -36.69 -17.64 -27.08
N ARG A 27 -37.68 -17.82 -26.19
CA ARG A 27 -37.54 -17.42 -24.76
C ARG A 27 -36.48 -18.23 -24.01
N ALA A 28 -36.29 -19.50 -24.34
CA ALA A 28 -35.24 -20.34 -23.73
C ALA A 28 -33.84 -19.89 -24.18
N LEU A 29 -33.67 -19.59 -25.47
CA LEU A 29 -32.41 -19.05 -26.02
C LEU A 29 -32.09 -17.67 -25.44
N ALA A 30 -33.07 -16.76 -25.33
CA ALA A 30 -32.90 -15.44 -24.72
C ALA A 30 -32.57 -15.50 -23.21
N ARG A 31 -32.98 -16.55 -22.49
CA ARG A 31 -32.60 -16.76 -21.08
C ARG A 31 -31.20 -17.35 -20.93
N ASN A 32 -30.74 -18.14 -21.90
CA ASN A 32 -29.39 -18.72 -21.89
C ASN A 32 -28.33 -17.68 -22.24
N THR A 33 -28.62 -16.74 -23.14
CA THR A 33 -27.72 -15.63 -23.49
C THR A 33 -27.54 -14.59 -22.37
N GLN A 34 -28.42 -14.54 -21.37
CA GLN A 34 -28.25 -13.66 -20.20
C GLN A 34 -27.43 -14.28 -19.05
N ALA A 35 -27.18 -15.59 -19.07
CA ALA A 35 -26.39 -16.27 -18.04
C ALA A 35 -24.87 -16.26 -18.34
N LEU A 36 -24.50 -16.39 -19.61
CA LEU A 36 -23.12 -16.32 -20.12
C LEU A 36 -22.37 -15.00 -19.80
N PRO A 37 -22.99 -13.81 -19.90
CA PRO A 37 -22.33 -12.53 -19.58
C PRO A 37 -21.94 -12.42 -18.11
N ILE A 38 -22.75 -12.99 -17.20
CA ILE A 38 -22.53 -12.88 -15.76
C ILE A 38 -21.40 -13.81 -15.30
N THR A 39 -21.23 -14.98 -15.93
CA THR A 39 -20.11 -15.88 -15.63
C THR A 39 -18.80 -15.33 -16.16
N ILE A 40 -18.80 -14.81 -17.39
CA ILE A 40 -17.62 -14.17 -17.99
C ILE A 40 -17.21 -12.95 -17.16
N ARG A 41 -18.14 -12.03 -16.87
CA ARG A 41 -17.84 -10.85 -16.04
C ARG A 41 -17.32 -11.20 -14.64
N SER A 42 -17.83 -12.27 -14.03
CA SER A 42 -17.35 -12.73 -12.72
C SER A 42 -15.92 -13.28 -12.79
N GLN A 43 -15.55 -13.90 -13.91
CA GLN A 43 -14.20 -14.38 -14.15
C GLN A 43 -13.25 -13.22 -14.44
N ASP A 44 -13.66 -12.23 -15.22
CA ASP A 44 -12.87 -11.03 -15.50
C ASP A 44 -12.54 -10.27 -14.21
N LEU A 45 -13.54 -10.04 -13.34
CA LEU A 45 -13.32 -9.40 -12.03
C LEU A 45 -12.37 -10.19 -11.13
N LEU A 46 -12.42 -11.53 -11.21
CA LEU A 46 -11.52 -12.40 -10.45
C LEU A 46 -10.08 -12.28 -10.95
N ILE A 47 -9.88 -12.25 -12.27
CA ILE A 47 -8.58 -12.07 -12.90
C ILE A 47 -8.00 -10.71 -12.52
N GLU A 48 -8.77 -9.63 -12.70
CA GLU A 48 -8.36 -8.26 -12.38
C GLU A 48 -7.99 -8.12 -10.89
N ARG A 49 -8.80 -8.71 -9.99
CA ARG A 49 -8.49 -8.72 -8.56
C ARG A 49 -7.17 -9.43 -8.24
N ASN A 50 -6.94 -10.60 -8.84
CA ASN A 50 -5.70 -11.36 -8.59
C ASN A 50 -4.47 -10.60 -9.14
N GLU A 51 -4.61 -9.90 -10.26
CA GLU A 51 -3.57 -9.03 -10.81
C GLU A 51 -3.26 -7.88 -9.86
N LEU A 52 -4.27 -7.14 -9.39
CA LEU A 52 -4.08 -6.03 -8.45
C LEU A 52 -3.48 -6.49 -7.12
N THR A 53 -3.89 -7.66 -6.60
CA THR A 53 -3.27 -8.25 -5.40
C THR A 53 -1.78 -8.53 -5.60
N THR A 54 -1.40 -9.00 -6.79
CA THR A 54 0.01 -9.26 -7.13
C THR A 54 0.80 -7.95 -7.22
N GLN A 55 0.23 -6.92 -7.84
CA GLN A 55 0.84 -5.58 -7.92
C GLN A 55 1.01 -4.96 -6.53
N LEU A 56 0.02 -5.08 -5.65
CA LEU A 56 0.10 -4.61 -4.26
C LEU A 56 1.22 -5.32 -3.50
N ALA A 57 1.31 -6.65 -3.59
CA ALA A 57 2.37 -7.40 -2.92
C ALA A 57 3.77 -6.91 -3.37
N LYS A 58 3.94 -6.62 -4.67
CA LYS A 58 5.17 -6.06 -5.21
C LYS A 58 5.48 -4.68 -4.63
N LEU A 59 4.53 -3.74 -4.67
CA LEU A 59 4.74 -2.39 -4.13
C LEU A 59 4.96 -2.38 -2.61
N GLN A 60 4.28 -3.25 -1.87
CA GLN A 60 4.50 -3.42 -0.43
C GLN A 60 5.93 -3.91 -0.15
N SER A 61 6.43 -4.88 -0.93
CA SER A 61 7.82 -5.33 -0.79
C SER A 61 8.83 -4.22 -1.09
N GLU A 62 8.57 -3.39 -2.11
CA GLU A 62 9.40 -2.23 -2.44
C GLU A 62 9.34 -1.16 -1.34
N LEU A 63 8.17 -0.93 -0.75
CA LEU A 63 8.04 0.00 0.37
C LEU A 63 8.87 -0.46 1.58
N ILE A 64 8.91 -1.77 1.85
CA ILE A 64 9.75 -2.34 2.92
C ILE A 64 11.23 -2.11 2.64
N THR A 65 11.70 -2.34 1.39
CA THR A 65 13.10 -2.12 1.04
C THR A 65 13.48 -0.64 1.13
N VAL A 66 12.64 0.26 0.62
CA VAL A 66 12.84 1.73 0.73
C VAL A 66 12.90 2.17 2.19
N ASN A 67 12.02 1.66 3.06
CA ASN A 67 12.05 1.97 4.49
C ASN A 67 13.35 1.49 5.14
N ALA A 68 13.82 0.29 4.80
CA ALA A 68 15.07 -0.25 5.33
C ALA A 68 16.28 0.59 4.88
N SER A 69 16.36 0.94 3.59
CA SER A 69 17.40 1.84 3.07
C SER A 69 17.38 3.21 3.73
N LYS A 70 16.18 3.78 3.95
CA LYS A 70 16.00 5.04 4.65
C LYS A 70 16.54 4.97 6.09
N MET A 71 16.17 3.95 6.86
CA MET A 71 16.67 3.79 8.23
C MET A 71 18.19 3.62 8.30
N ALA A 72 18.77 2.87 7.35
CA ALA A 72 20.23 2.72 7.26
C ALA A 72 20.92 4.06 6.98
N LEU A 73 20.38 4.86 6.07
CA LEU A 73 20.91 6.18 5.74
C LEU A 73 20.75 7.19 6.89
N GLU A 74 19.64 7.15 7.61
CA GLU A 74 19.44 7.97 8.83
C GLU A 74 20.49 7.66 9.89
N ALA A 75 20.82 6.36 10.09
CA ALA A 75 21.90 5.96 10.99
C ALA A 75 23.26 6.47 10.51
N GLU A 76 23.55 6.41 9.21
CA GLU A 76 24.78 6.95 8.63
C GLU A 76 24.88 8.46 8.84
N ILE A 77 23.81 9.22 8.60
CA ILE A 77 23.75 10.67 8.82
C ILE A 77 24.09 11.02 10.27
N ILE A 78 23.59 10.26 11.26
CA ILE A 78 23.94 10.46 12.67
C ILE A 78 25.46 10.32 12.89
N THR A 79 26.07 9.29 12.32
CA THR A 79 27.53 9.10 12.44
C THR A 79 28.32 10.20 11.74
N ILE A 80 27.85 10.69 10.59
CA ILE A 80 28.48 11.80 9.86
C ILE A 80 28.40 13.09 10.67
N ARG A 81 27.26 13.36 11.32
CA ARG A 81 27.08 14.53 12.20
C ARG A 81 28.04 14.50 13.39
N GLN A 82 28.21 13.34 14.04
CA GLN A 82 29.20 13.20 15.11
C GLN A 82 30.64 13.47 14.64
N ARG A 83 30.99 13.00 13.43
CA ARG A 83 32.29 13.29 12.81
C ARG A 83 32.44 14.77 12.49
N MET A 84 31.38 15.43 12.04
CA MET A 84 31.36 16.86 11.76
C MET A 84 31.58 17.69 13.03
N ASP A 85 30.93 17.32 14.14
CA ASP A 85 31.12 17.98 15.43
C ASP A 85 32.56 17.82 15.92
N THR A 86 33.10 16.61 15.82
CA THR A 86 34.50 16.31 16.18
C THR A 86 35.47 17.11 15.32
N ALA A 87 35.26 17.16 14.00
CA ALA A 87 36.10 17.95 13.09
C ALA A 87 36.03 19.45 13.41
N SER A 88 34.83 19.96 13.71
CA SER A 88 34.61 21.36 14.09
C SER A 88 35.30 21.71 15.40
N GLN A 89 35.25 20.83 16.41
CA GLN A 89 35.98 20.97 17.67
C GLN A 89 37.50 21.00 17.43
N ARG A 90 38.02 20.12 16.57
CA ARG A 90 39.45 20.11 16.20
C ARG A 90 39.87 21.41 15.52
N VAL A 91 39.05 21.95 14.60
CA VAL A 91 39.31 23.26 13.97
C VAL A 91 39.36 24.36 15.03
N ALA A 92 38.40 24.39 15.97
CA ALA A 92 38.35 25.38 17.03
C ALA A 92 39.58 25.28 17.96
N GLN A 93 39.97 24.07 18.34
CA GLN A 93 41.19 23.81 19.12
C GLN A 93 42.45 24.23 18.36
N GLY A 94 42.57 23.87 17.08
CA GLY A 94 43.70 24.24 16.24
C GLY A 94 43.86 25.76 16.10
N ARG A 95 42.75 26.48 15.91
CA ARG A 95 42.75 27.95 15.93
C ARG A 95 43.19 28.52 17.28
N THR A 96 42.67 27.96 18.37
CA THR A 96 43.02 28.40 19.74
C THR A 96 44.51 28.19 20.02
N LEU A 97 45.07 27.04 19.63
CA LEU A 97 46.49 26.74 19.78
C LEU A 97 47.35 27.66 18.92
N ALA A 98 46.96 27.89 17.66
CA ALA A 98 47.66 28.83 16.77
C ALA A 98 47.68 30.26 17.34
N THR A 99 46.55 30.73 17.87
CA THR A 99 46.48 32.04 18.55
C THR A 99 47.32 32.06 19.82
N ARG A 100 47.30 30.98 20.62
CA ARG A 100 48.12 30.89 21.83
C ARG A 100 49.61 30.94 21.51
N GLU A 101 50.07 30.25 20.48
CA GLU A 101 51.48 30.31 20.05
C GLU A 101 51.88 31.69 19.53
N GLN A 102 50.97 32.35 18.79
CA GLN A 102 51.14 33.73 18.32
C GLN A 102 51.27 34.74 19.48
N VAL A 103 50.48 34.56 20.54
CA VAL A 103 50.39 35.52 21.65
C VAL A 103 51.34 35.17 22.79
N GLN A 104 51.59 33.91 23.09
CA GLN A 104 52.29 33.46 24.31
C GLN A 104 53.45 32.49 24.08
N GLY A 105 53.74 32.10 22.84
CA GLY A 105 54.86 31.21 22.54
C GLY A 105 56.16 31.96 22.25
N ASP A 106 57.28 31.22 22.26
CA ASP A 106 58.63 31.72 21.93
C ASP A 106 58.68 32.47 20.59
N ILE A 107 57.89 32.00 19.61
CA ILE A 107 57.78 32.64 18.31
C ILE A 107 57.05 33.99 18.42
N GLY A 108 55.98 34.06 19.23
CA GLY A 108 55.28 35.31 19.53
C GLY A 108 56.17 36.31 20.27
N ASP A 109 56.98 35.84 21.22
CA ASP A 109 58.00 36.66 21.89
C ASP A 109 59.07 37.14 20.94
N THR A 110 59.53 36.29 20.01
CA THR A 110 60.49 36.64 18.97
C THR A 110 59.94 37.74 18.07
N HIS A 111 58.67 37.63 17.66
CA HIS A 111 57.99 38.67 16.87
C HIS A 111 57.81 39.98 17.64
N ARG A 112 57.39 39.93 18.90
CA ARG A 112 57.30 41.11 19.77
C ARG A 112 58.67 41.78 19.97
N SER A 113 59.71 40.98 20.16
CA SER A 113 61.08 41.44 20.34
C SER A 113 61.59 42.13 19.06
N ALA A 114 61.39 41.51 17.90
CA ALA A 114 61.73 42.10 16.59
C ALA A 114 60.99 43.43 16.35
N ARG A 115 59.70 43.50 16.68
CA ARG A 115 58.91 44.73 16.59
C ARG A 115 59.45 45.83 17.51
N ARG A 116 59.72 45.51 18.78
CA ARG A 116 60.29 46.47 19.73
C ARG A 116 61.65 46.99 19.26
N ALA A 117 62.49 46.13 18.72
CA ALA A 117 63.80 46.50 18.19
C ALA A 117 63.67 47.49 17.01
N TYR A 118 62.78 47.19 16.06
CA TYR A 118 62.45 48.10 14.96
C TYR A 118 61.92 49.46 15.46
N ASP A 119 60.91 49.46 16.33
CA ASP A 119 60.27 50.68 16.83
C ASP A 119 61.26 51.56 17.63
N THR A 120 62.09 50.93 18.48
CA THR A 120 63.12 51.62 19.26
C THR A 120 64.19 52.24 18.37
N HIS A 121 64.71 51.49 17.40
CA HIS A 121 65.76 51.98 16.50
C HIS A 121 65.27 53.10 15.59
N ARG A 122 64.07 52.94 15.00
CA ARG A 122 63.44 53.95 14.15
C ARG A 122 63.25 55.27 14.89
N THR A 123 62.91 55.22 16.19
CA THR A 123 62.70 56.41 17.01
C THR A 123 64.02 57.10 17.38
N ALA A 124 65.04 56.32 17.71
CA ALA A 124 66.35 56.84 18.12
C ALA A 124 67.19 57.37 16.96
N TYR A 125 67.10 56.75 15.78
CA TYR A 125 67.96 57.03 14.62
C TYR A 125 67.12 57.17 13.33
N PRO A 126 66.31 58.22 13.19
CA PRO A 126 65.36 58.34 12.08
C PRO A 126 66.03 58.44 10.69
N ASN A 127 67.32 58.82 10.63
CA ASN A 127 68.06 58.98 9.38
C ASN A 127 68.81 57.71 8.95
N ASP A 128 68.88 56.67 9.79
CA ASP A 128 69.55 55.41 9.46
C ASP A 128 68.60 54.46 8.70
N THR A 129 68.39 54.76 7.43
CA THR A 129 67.42 54.05 6.58
C THR A 129 67.75 52.58 6.40
N ASP A 130 69.03 52.22 6.35
CA ASP A 130 69.47 50.86 6.03
C ASP A 130 69.15 49.91 7.20
N THR A 131 69.52 50.28 8.42
CA THR A 131 69.21 49.49 9.62
C THR A 131 67.71 49.42 9.87
N ILE A 132 66.98 50.52 9.65
CA ILE A 132 65.51 50.54 9.75
C ILE A 132 64.89 49.52 8.77
N ASN A 133 65.34 49.50 7.51
CA ASN A 133 64.83 48.57 6.50
C ASN A 133 65.14 47.11 6.88
N GLN A 134 66.35 46.81 7.34
CA GLN A 134 66.73 45.46 7.77
C GLN A 134 65.88 44.96 8.94
N LEU A 135 65.69 45.79 9.98
CA LEU A 135 64.86 45.44 11.13
C LEU A 135 63.39 45.26 10.75
N TYR A 136 62.89 46.10 9.83
CA TYR A 136 61.53 45.97 9.29
C TYR A 136 61.34 44.66 8.52
N SER A 137 62.24 44.34 7.59
CA SER A 137 62.20 43.07 6.84
C SER A 137 62.18 41.88 7.79
N ARG A 138 63.10 41.85 8.78
CA ARG A 138 63.13 40.79 9.79
C ARG A 138 61.81 40.68 10.57
N TYR A 139 61.23 41.80 10.97
CA TYR A 139 59.93 41.84 11.65
C TYR A 139 58.82 41.22 10.79
N ILE A 140 58.73 41.61 9.51
CA ILE A 140 57.75 41.10 8.55
C ILE A 140 57.96 39.62 8.24
N ASP A 141 59.21 39.16 8.09
CA ASP A 141 59.55 37.77 7.82
C ASP A 141 59.10 36.86 8.97
N ILE A 142 59.33 37.26 10.22
CA ILE A 142 58.86 36.52 11.40
C ILE A 142 57.32 36.49 11.44
N GLY A 143 56.66 37.62 11.18
CA GLY A 143 55.19 37.69 11.12
C GLY A 143 54.60 36.79 10.03
N SER A 144 55.24 36.74 8.86
CA SER A 144 54.84 35.90 7.74
C SER A 144 55.05 34.42 8.05
N ALA A 145 56.17 34.04 8.67
CA ALA A 145 56.44 32.67 9.10
C ALA A 145 55.43 32.17 10.16
N ILE A 146 55.07 33.03 11.11
CA ILE A 146 54.01 32.77 12.09
C ILE A 146 52.67 32.50 11.41
N HIS A 147 52.31 33.34 10.44
CA HIS A 147 51.05 33.19 9.72
C HIS A 147 51.04 31.89 8.91
N ALA A 148 52.11 31.60 8.18
CA ALA A 148 52.27 30.36 7.41
C ALA A 148 52.14 29.11 8.28
N ASN A 149 52.84 29.03 9.42
CA ASN A 149 52.75 27.91 10.35
C ASN A 149 51.33 27.75 10.91
N SER A 150 50.65 28.85 11.26
CA SER A 150 49.26 28.79 11.71
C SER A 150 48.31 28.27 10.62
N GLN A 151 48.54 28.66 9.36
CA GLN A 151 47.77 28.20 8.21
C GLN A 151 48.01 26.71 7.93
N GLU A 152 49.26 26.25 7.94
CA GLU A 152 49.61 24.84 7.73
C GLU A 152 48.92 23.90 8.74
N ARG A 153 48.68 24.37 9.96
CA ARG A 153 47.96 23.60 10.99
C ARG A 153 46.44 23.63 10.83
N VAL A 154 45.88 24.79 10.50
CA VAL A 154 44.42 25.00 10.48
C VAL A 154 43.79 24.57 9.15
N ILE A 155 44.45 24.79 8.01
CA ILE A 155 43.91 24.49 6.68
C ILE A 155 43.51 23.01 6.53
N PRO A 156 44.35 22.02 6.89
CA PRO A 156 43.98 20.61 6.75
C PRO A 156 42.75 20.23 7.58
N LEU A 157 42.58 20.83 8.76
CA LEU A 157 41.41 20.60 9.63
C LEU A 157 40.14 21.20 9.03
N VAL A 158 40.25 22.39 8.45
CA VAL A 158 39.14 23.03 7.73
C VAL A 158 38.75 22.21 6.50
N ASP A 159 39.73 21.70 5.75
CA ASP A 159 39.48 20.82 4.61
C ASP A 159 38.83 19.50 5.01
N GLU A 160 39.27 18.90 6.11
CA GLU A 160 38.62 17.70 6.68
C GLU A 160 37.16 17.99 7.05
N SER A 161 36.89 19.09 7.76
CA SER A 161 35.54 19.52 8.11
C SER A 161 34.65 19.74 6.87
N ASN A 162 35.18 20.42 5.85
CA ASN A 162 34.49 20.66 4.58
C ASN A 162 34.18 19.35 3.84
N ARG A 163 35.08 18.37 3.86
CA ARG A 163 34.83 17.04 3.26
C ARG A 163 33.68 16.34 3.96
N VAL A 164 33.67 16.32 5.29
CA VAL A 164 32.59 15.71 6.08
C VAL A 164 31.25 16.42 5.82
N MET A 165 31.24 17.75 5.76
CA MET A 165 30.04 18.54 5.44
C MET A 165 29.47 18.19 4.06
N ARG A 166 30.32 18.05 3.03
CA ARG A 166 29.86 17.64 1.68
C ARG A 166 29.25 16.24 1.70
N THR A 167 29.83 15.31 2.44
CA THR A 167 29.27 13.96 2.61
C THR A 167 27.91 14.01 3.32
N LEU A 168 27.77 14.86 4.34
CA LEU A 168 26.49 15.05 5.05
C LEU A 168 25.40 15.55 4.10
N LEU A 169 25.69 16.61 3.32
CA LEU A 169 24.72 17.18 2.39
C LEU A 169 24.25 16.16 1.33
N LYS A 170 25.17 15.35 0.80
CA LYS A 170 24.82 14.27 -0.13
C LYS A 170 23.94 13.20 0.52
N ALA A 171 24.21 12.83 1.76
CA ALA A 171 23.39 11.87 2.48
C ALA A 171 21.98 12.43 2.76
N GLU A 172 21.87 13.72 3.11
CA GLU A 172 20.59 14.40 3.31
C GLU A 172 19.77 14.50 2.01
N GLU A 173 20.41 14.75 0.87
CA GLU A 173 19.77 14.71 -0.45
C GLU A 173 19.20 13.31 -0.77
N LEU A 174 19.99 12.26 -0.57
CA LEU A 174 19.52 10.88 -0.76
C LEU A 174 18.36 10.53 0.18
N LEU A 175 18.36 11.03 1.41
CA LEU A 175 17.27 10.83 2.37
C LEU A 175 15.97 11.51 1.91
N PHE A 176 16.09 12.69 1.31
CA PHE A 176 14.96 13.39 0.71
C PHE A 176 14.37 12.59 -0.44
N ASP A 177 15.20 12.08 -1.37
CA ASP A 177 14.76 11.26 -2.50
C ASP A 177 14.05 9.97 -2.03
N LEU A 178 14.61 9.27 -1.05
CA LEU A 178 13.99 8.08 -0.46
C LEU A 178 12.64 8.41 0.19
N THR A 179 12.53 9.55 0.87
CA THR A 179 11.27 10.00 1.47
C THR A 179 10.24 10.33 0.39
N SER A 180 10.64 10.98 -0.70
CA SER A 180 9.78 11.23 -1.86
C SER A 180 9.28 9.90 -2.48
N ARG A 181 10.18 8.93 -2.71
CA ARG A 181 9.81 7.60 -3.21
C ARG A 181 8.84 6.88 -2.27
N GLN A 182 9.09 6.93 -0.96
CA GLN A 182 8.21 6.36 0.07
C GLN A 182 6.80 6.93 -0.01
N THR A 183 6.65 8.25 -0.14
CA THR A 183 5.32 8.88 -0.27
C THR A 183 4.61 8.49 -1.56
N THR A 184 5.35 8.39 -2.67
CA THR A 184 4.81 7.95 -3.97
C THR A 184 4.30 6.51 -3.88
N LEU A 185 5.09 5.59 -3.33
CA LEU A 185 4.68 4.19 -3.13
C LEU A 185 3.43 4.07 -2.25
N ARG A 186 3.34 4.84 -1.16
CA ARG A 186 2.16 4.85 -0.28
C ARG A 186 0.90 5.30 -1.03
N ARG A 187 1.01 6.30 -1.90
CA ARG A 187 -0.11 6.78 -2.73
C ARG A 187 -0.54 5.71 -3.75
N GLU A 188 0.41 5.09 -4.44
CA GLU A 188 0.13 4.00 -5.40
C GLU A 188 -0.55 2.80 -4.72
N ILE A 189 -0.07 2.40 -3.53
CA ILE A 189 -0.70 1.35 -2.73
C ILE A 189 -2.15 1.73 -2.38
N ALA A 190 -2.38 2.94 -1.88
CA ALA A 190 -3.72 3.39 -1.51
C ALA A 190 -4.69 3.42 -2.71
N GLU A 191 -4.22 3.82 -3.89
CA GLU A 191 -5.02 3.80 -5.13
C GLU A 191 -5.43 2.38 -5.54
N LEU A 192 -4.49 1.43 -5.48
CA LEU A 192 -4.76 0.02 -5.80
C LEU A 192 -5.69 -0.64 -4.77
N GLU A 193 -5.54 -0.31 -3.48
CA GLU A 193 -6.45 -0.77 -2.42
C GLU A 193 -7.88 -0.26 -2.65
N ALA A 194 -8.04 1.02 -3.02
CA ALA A 194 -9.34 1.57 -3.37
C ALA A 194 -9.97 0.87 -4.58
N ARG A 195 -9.18 0.60 -5.63
CA ARG A 195 -9.64 -0.15 -6.81
C ARG A 195 -10.07 -1.57 -6.45
N LEU A 196 -9.32 -2.26 -5.59
CA LEU A 196 -9.69 -3.58 -5.08
C LEU A 196 -11.00 -3.56 -4.30
N GLU A 197 -11.22 -2.53 -3.48
CA GLU A 197 -12.48 -2.36 -2.76
C GLU A 197 -13.67 -2.23 -3.71
N ASP A 198 -13.53 -1.43 -4.78
CA ASP A 198 -14.57 -1.27 -5.79
C ASP A 198 -14.85 -2.56 -6.57
N LEU A 199 -13.83 -3.34 -6.92
CA LEU A 199 -14.02 -4.66 -7.53
C LEU A 199 -14.75 -5.63 -6.59
N ASN A 200 -14.43 -5.60 -5.29
CA ASN A 200 -15.14 -6.40 -4.29
C ASN A 200 -16.59 -5.97 -4.15
N ARG A 201 -16.89 -4.66 -4.19
CA ARG A 201 -18.27 -4.12 -4.22
C ARG A 201 -19.01 -4.62 -5.47
N GLN A 202 -18.41 -4.54 -6.66
CA GLN A 202 -19.01 -5.06 -7.91
C GLN A 202 -19.31 -6.56 -7.82
N SER A 203 -18.36 -7.35 -7.31
CA SER A 203 -18.53 -8.79 -7.10
C SER A 203 -19.69 -9.09 -6.14
N ASN A 204 -19.82 -8.33 -5.06
CA ASN A 204 -20.92 -8.45 -4.11
C ASN A 204 -22.28 -8.16 -4.75
N VAL A 205 -22.39 -7.11 -5.58
CA VAL A 205 -23.62 -6.80 -6.33
C VAL A 205 -24.01 -7.96 -7.26
N LEU A 206 -23.04 -8.52 -8.00
CA LEU A 206 -23.29 -9.68 -8.87
C LEU A 206 -23.74 -10.92 -8.07
N ASN A 207 -23.14 -11.17 -6.91
CA ASN A 207 -23.51 -12.27 -6.02
C ASN A 207 -24.91 -12.10 -5.41
N GLN A 208 -25.28 -10.88 -5.02
CA GLN A 208 -26.64 -10.55 -4.57
C GLN A 208 -27.67 -10.77 -5.68
N ALA A 209 -27.37 -10.37 -6.92
CA ALA A 209 -28.22 -10.61 -8.09
C ALA A 209 -28.41 -12.12 -8.39
N ARG A 210 -27.38 -12.95 -8.17
CA ARG A 210 -27.47 -14.41 -8.27
C ARG A 210 -28.31 -15.02 -7.15
N GLY A 211 -28.13 -14.57 -5.91
CA GLY A 211 -28.84 -15.07 -4.73
C GLY A 211 -30.34 -14.76 -4.74
N SER A 212 -30.73 -13.58 -5.21
CA SER A 212 -32.14 -13.15 -5.28
C SER A 212 -32.97 -14.01 -6.26
N LYS A 213 -32.39 -14.44 -7.39
CA LYS A 213 -33.04 -15.37 -8.34
C LYS A 213 -33.34 -16.73 -7.71
N LYS A 214 -32.41 -17.31 -6.94
CA LYS A 214 -32.63 -18.60 -6.25
C LYS A 214 -33.70 -18.51 -5.16
N ARG A 215 -33.84 -17.37 -4.48
CA ARG A 215 -34.87 -17.17 -3.44
C ARG A 215 -36.29 -17.09 -4.01
N ARG A 216 -36.49 -16.50 -5.21
CA ARG A 216 -37.82 -16.43 -5.85
C ARG A 216 -38.38 -17.79 -6.26
N GLN A 217 -37.53 -18.75 -6.66
CA GLN A 217 -37.99 -20.09 -7.05
C GLN A 217 -38.41 -20.98 -5.87
N LYS A 218 -37.93 -20.69 -4.65
CA LYS A 218 -38.28 -21.49 -3.44
C LYS A 218 -39.62 -21.12 -2.81
N LYS A 219 -40.32 -20.08 -3.30
CA LYS A 219 -41.64 -19.67 -2.82
C LYS A 219 -42.81 -20.33 -3.60
N GLY A 220 -42.50 -21.11 -4.64
CA GLY A 220 -43.45 -22.05 -5.25
C GLY A 220 -43.44 -23.37 -4.48
N THR A 221 -44.53 -23.65 -3.77
CA THR A 221 -44.89 -24.98 -3.26
C THR A 221 -43.88 -25.61 -2.31
N LYS A 222 -44.05 -25.37 -1.00
CA LYS A 222 -43.79 -26.40 0.02
C LYS A 222 -44.66 -27.63 -0.33
N VAL A 223 -44.26 -28.44 -1.30
CA VAL A 223 -44.75 -29.81 -1.40
C VAL A 223 -44.23 -30.46 -0.15
N LYS A 224 -45.10 -30.63 0.85
CA LYS A 224 -44.79 -31.41 2.05
C LYS A 224 -44.29 -32.77 1.54
N ARG A 225 -43.01 -33.09 1.73
CA ARG A 225 -42.51 -34.47 1.57
C ARG A 225 -43.25 -35.28 2.63
N GLY A 226 -44.31 -35.94 2.19
CA GLY A 226 -45.42 -36.39 3.04
C GLY A 226 -46.74 -35.84 2.52
N GLY A 227 -47.06 -36.12 1.25
CA GLY A 227 -48.36 -35.78 0.70
C GLY A 227 -49.48 -36.35 1.57
N ALA A 228 -50.57 -35.60 1.73
CA ALA A 228 -51.76 -36.14 2.34
C ALA A 228 -52.12 -37.43 1.60
N TRP A 229 -52.33 -38.54 2.33
CA TRP A 229 -52.71 -39.79 1.69
C TRP A 229 -53.88 -39.56 0.74
N THR A 230 -53.79 -40.13 -0.45
CA THR A 230 -54.85 -40.01 -1.45
C THR A 230 -56.16 -40.53 -0.85
N LEU A 231 -57.28 -39.92 -1.24
CA LEU A 231 -58.60 -40.34 -0.78
C LEU A 231 -58.85 -41.82 -1.13
N LYS A 232 -58.31 -42.28 -2.26
CA LYS A 232 -58.29 -43.69 -2.69
C LYS A 232 -57.63 -44.58 -1.63
N TYR A 233 -56.40 -44.25 -1.21
CA TYR A 233 -55.69 -45.03 -0.20
C TYR A 233 -56.41 -45.03 1.15
N LYS A 234 -56.91 -43.87 1.59
CA LYS A 234 -57.70 -43.75 2.83
C LYS A 234 -58.96 -44.62 2.82
N ARG A 235 -59.64 -44.72 1.67
CA ARG A 235 -60.86 -45.53 1.48
C ARG A 235 -60.55 -47.03 1.42
N SER A 236 -59.42 -47.44 0.86
CA SER A 236 -59.04 -48.85 0.75
C SER A 236 -58.53 -49.47 2.07
N ILE A 237 -58.33 -48.68 3.13
CA ILE A 237 -57.89 -49.20 4.43
C ILE A 237 -59.05 -49.92 5.13
N ASN A 238 -58.90 -51.25 5.27
CA ASN A 238 -59.78 -52.08 6.08
C ASN A 238 -59.38 -51.98 7.55
N CYS A 239 -60.17 -51.24 8.34
CA CYS A 239 -59.90 -51.04 9.78
C CYS A 239 -60.18 -52.27 10.66
N MET A 240 -60.84 -53.31 10.14
CA MET A 240 -60.99 -54.56 10.89
C MET A 240 -59.70 -55.38 10.87
N ARG A 241 -58.84 -55.19 9.86
CA ARG A 241 -57.55 -55.87 9.70
C ARG A 241 -56.51 -54.94 9.05
N PRO A 242 -56.05 -53.87 9.75
CA PRO A 242 -55.10 -52.91 9.18
C PRO A 242 -53.73 -53.54 8.96
N LYS A 243 -53.19 -53.39 7.74
CA LYS A 243 -51.87 -53.91 7.35
C LYS A 243 -50.80 -52.84 7.60
N GLY A 244 -50.08 -52.99 8.71
CA GLY A 244 -48.95 -52.13 9.07
C GLY A 244 -49.28 -50.97 10.01
N PHE A 245 -48.23 -50.32 10.53
CA PHE A 245 -48.32 -49.30 11.58
C PHE A 245 -49.09 -48.05 11.13
N SER A 246 -48.88 -47.60 9.89
CA SER A 246 -49.56 -46.44 9.32
C SER A 246 -51.08 -46.64 9.28
N GLN A 247 -51.56 -47.76 8.75
CA GLN A 247 -52.99 -48.07 8.68
C GLN A 247 -53.62 -48.20 10.07
N LYS A 248 -52.89 -48.79 11.04
CA LYS A 248 -53.32 -48.88 12.44
C LYS A 248 -53.53 -47.48 13.04
N GLN A 249 -52.61 -46.54 12.83
CA GLN A 249 -52.78 -45.16 13.31
C GLN A 249 -53.95 -44.45 12.62
N TYR A 250 -54.13 -44.63 11.32
CA TYR A 250 -55.25 -44.04 10.60
C TYR A 250 -56.60 -44.58 11.06
N CYS A 251 -56.70 -45.88 11.36
CA CYS A 251 -57.92 -46.45 11.90
C CYS A 251 -58.20 -46.01 13.35
N LYS A 252 -57.14 -45.82 14.15
CA LYS A 252 -57.26 -45.35 15.54
C LYS A 252 -57.75 -43.90 15.65
N TYR A 253 -57.29 -43.01 14.76
CA TYR A 253 -57.55 -41.56 14.90
C TYR A 253 -58.25 -40.91 13.70
N GLY A 254 -58.25 -41.56 12.52
CA GLY A 254 -58.64 -40.95 11.25
C GLY A 254 -60.10 -41.16 10.84
N ARG A 255 -60.81 -42.13 11.41
CA ARG A 255 -62.27 -42.26 11.25
C ARG A 255 -62.94 -41.62 12.45
N LYS A 256 -63.33 -40.34 12.34
CA LYS A 256 -64.37 -39.80 13.23
C LYS A 256 -65.61 -40.66 13.01
N SER A 257 -65.92 -41.55 13.95
CA SER A 257 -67.19 -42.26 13.92
C SER A 257 -68.28 -41.21 13.90
N LYS A 258 -69.13 -41.22 12.85
CA LYS A 258 -70.44 -40.57 12.94
C LYS A 258 -71.31 -41.39 13.89
N THR A 259 -70.91 -41.46 15.16
CA THR A 259 -71.74 -42.00 16.22
C THR A 259 -72.74 -40.92 16.59
N SER A 260 -73.96 -41.12 16.09
CA SER A 260 -75.24 -40.57 16.55
C SER A 260 -75.32 -39.05 16.79
N LYS A 261 -75.80 -38.31 15.78
CA LYS A 261 -76.74 -37.23 16.06
C LYS A 261 -78.04 -37.94 16.49
N LYS A 262 -78.24 -38.11 17.79
CA LYS A 262 -79.57 -38.46 18.32
C LYS A 262 -80.47 -37.27 18.03
N ILE A 263 -81.59 -37.54 17.37
CA ILE A 263 -82.78 -36.67 17.35
C ILE A 263 -83.31 -36.61 18.78
#